data_AF-A0A1Y5H9V8-F1
#
_entry.id   AF-A0A1Y5H9V8-F1
#
_cell.length_a   1.000
_cell.length_b   1.000
_cell.length_c   1.000
_cell.angle_alpha   90.00
_cell.angle_beta   90.00
_cell.angle_gamma   90.00
#
_symmetry.space_group_name_H-M   'P 1'
#
loop_
_entity.id
_entity.type
_entity.pdbx_description
1 polymer ?
#
loop_
_entity_poly.entity_id
_entity_poly.type
_entity_poly.pdbx_seq_one_letter_code
_entity_poly.pdbx_strand_id
1 'polypeptide(L)'
;MHSIMDTKKPIASQYSLDKLETLVRRDIARIEEQLSRVGRMPVDPVRESTIETYKVMIKDRQVLLAQILEQSQEFAGQAAG
;
A
#
# COMPACT_ATOMS: atom_id res chain seq x y z
N MET A 1 -10.15 -5.38 36.45
CA MET A 1 -8.97 -5.18 35.59
C MET A 1 -9.44 -5.02 34.16
N HIS A 2 -9.51 -3.79 33.63
CA HIS A 2 -9.75 -3.54 32.20
C HIS A 2 -8.44 -3.05 31.62
N SER A 3 -7.84 -3.87 30.76
CA SER A 3 -6.60 -3.53 30.07
C SER A 3 -6.92 -2.46 29.04
N ILE A 4 -6.39 -1.28 29.29
CA ILE A 4 -6.49 -0.09 28.47
C ILE A 4 -5.83 -0.44 27.14
N MET A 5 -6.59 -0.38 26.05
CA MET A 5 -6.06 -0.61 24.71
C MET A 5 -4.87 0.31 24.50
N ASP A 6 -3.73 -0.32 24.29
CA ASP A 6 -2.41 0.27 24.10
C ASP A 6 -2.36 0.95 22.72
N THR A 7 -3.01 2.10 22.59
CA THR A 7 -3.14 2.90 21.36
C THR A 7 -1.84 3.63 20.97
N LYS A 8 -0.72 3.31 21.61
CA LYS A 8 0.62 3.86 21.35
C LYS A 8 1.57 2.90 20.63
N LYS A 9 1.05 1.84 20.02
CA LYS A 9 1.86 0.96 19.18
C LYS A 9 1.92 1.53 17.76
N PRO A 10 3.11 1.78 17.18
CA PRO A 10 3.23 2.15 15.78
C PRO A 10 2.44 1.16 14.92
N ILE A 11 1.87 1.59 13.79
CA ILE A 11 1.11 0.68 12.89
C ILE A 11 1.93 -0.59 12.53
N ALA A 12 3.26 -0.46 12.52
CA ALA A 12 4.24 -1.55 12.39
C ALA A 12 4.17 -2.64 13.47
N SER A 13 3.51 -2.41 14.61
CA SER A 13 3.36 -3.37 15.71
C SER A 13 2.08 -4.22 15.61
N GLN A 14 1.11 -3.88 14.75
CA GLN A 14 -0.12 -4.67 14.57
C GLN A 14 -0.06 -5.63 13.36
N TYR A 15 0.84 -5.39 12.41
CA TYR A 15 1.04 -6.24 11.24
C TYR A 15 2.55 -6.46 11.06
N SER A 16 2.99 -7.69 10.81
CA SER A 16 4.38 -7.93 10.38
C SER A 16 4.63 -7.17 9.07
N LEU A 17 5.86 -6.72 8.86
CA LEU A 17 6.24 -6.01 7.63
C LEU A 17 5.91 -6.84 6.38
N ASP A 18 6.10 -8.16 6.42
CA ASP A 18 5.71 -9.08 5.33
C ASP A 18 4.21 -9.04 5.01
N LYS A 19 3.38 -8.92 6.05
CA LYS A 19 1.92 -8.84 5.89
C LYS A 19 1.51 -7.48 5.32
N LEU A 20 2.17 -6.40 5.74
CA LEU A 20 1.96 -5.08 5.15
C LEU A 20 2.39 -5.06 3.68
N GLU A 21 3.55 -5.63 3.36
CA GLU A 21 4.03 -5.78 1.98
C GLU A 21 2.99 -6.51 1.11
N THR A 22 2.51 -7.66 1.59
CA THR A 22 1.50 -8.46 0.88
C THR A 22 0.21 -7.68 0.63
N LEU A 23 -0.26 -6.93 1.63
CA LEU A 23 -1.47 -6.11 1.52
C LEU A 23 -1.30 -4.97 0.51
N VAL A 24 -0.17 -4.27 0.54
CA VAL A 24 0.11 -3.16 -0.38
C VAL A 24 0.25 -3.67 -1.82
N ARG A 25 0.94 -4.80 -2.04
CA ARG A 25 1.03 -5.43 -3.37
C ARG A 25 -0.34 -5.81 -3.92
N ARG A 26 -1.21 -6.37 -3.07
CA ARG A 26 -2.59 -6.73 -3.45
C ARG A 26 -3.43 -5.49 -3.80
N ASP A 27 -3.25 -4.40 -3.06
CA ASP A 27 -3.99 -3.15 -3.32
C ASP A 27 -3.55 -2.51 -4.64
N ILE A 28 -2.24 -2.49 -4.93
CA ILE A 28 -1.71 -2.04 -6.23
C ILE A 28 -2.35 -2.84 -7.37
N ALA A 29 -2.28 -4.18 -7.30
CA ALA A 29 -2.82 -5.05 -8.35
C ALA A 29 -4.33 -4.84 -8.56
N ARG A 30 -5.08 -4.62 -7.48
CA ARG A 30 -6.52 -4.32 -7.56
C ARG A 30 -6.79 -3.00 -8.28
N ILE A 31 -6.03 -1.95 -7.98
CA ILE A 31 -6.22 -0.63 -8.61
C ILE A 31 -5.77 -0.67 -10.08
N GLU A 32 -4.70 -1.39 -10.40
CA GLU A 32 -4.27 -1.64 -11.79
C GLU A 32 -5.35 -2.37 -12.60
N GLU A 33 -6.01 -3.37 -11.98
CA GLU A 33 -7.14 -4.05 -12.62
C GLU A 33 -8.30 -3.10 -12.88
N GLN A 34 -8.67 -2.26 -11.90
CA GLN A 34 -9.72 -1.26 -12.05
C GLN A 34 -9.37 -0.24 -13.16
N LEU A 35 -8.11 0.21 -13.21
CA LEU A 35 -7.61 1.09 -14.25
C LEU A 35 -7.71 0.45 -15.63
N SER A 36 -7.33 -0.83 -15.78
CA SER A 36 -7.45 -1.57 -17.04
C SER A 36 -8.91 -1.68 -17.50
N ARG A 37 -9.85 -1.88 -16.57
CA ARG A 37 -11.28 -1.95 -16.88
C ARG A 37 -11.83 -0.61 -17.36
N VAL A 38 -11.48 0.49 -16.67
CA VAL A 38 -11.91 1.85 -17.06
C VAL A 38 -11.29 2.26 -18.40
N GLY A 39 -10.03 1.92 -18.65
CA GLY A 39 -9.33 2.26 -19.90
C GLY A 39 -9.86 1.57 -21.16
N ARG A 40 -10.69 0.52 -21.03
CA ARG A 40 -11.33 -0.17 -22.18
C ARG A 40 -12.68 0.43 -22.58
N MET A 41 -13.18 1.40 -21.82
CA MET A 41 -14.46 2.06 -22.08
C MET A 41 -14.26 3.33 -22.90
N PRO A 42 -15.27 3.81 -23.66
CA PRO A 42 -15.21 5.11 -24.31
C PRO A 42 -14.88 6.21 -23.30
N VAL A 43 -13.96 7.10 -23.65
CA VAL A 43 -13.48 8.14 -22.73
C VAL A 43 -14.50 9.27 -22.62
N ASP A 44 -14.77 9.70 -21.39
CA ASP A 44 -15.49 10.92 -21.07
C ASP A 44 -14.71 11.68 -19.97
N PRO A 45 -14.96 12.99 -19.76
CA PRO A 45 -14.17 13.79 -18.82
C PRO A 45 -14.15 13.26 -17.38
N VAL A 46 -15.22 12.59 -16.93
CA VAL A 46 -15.28 11.96 -15.60
C VAL A 46 -14.38 10.73 -15.55
N ARG A 47 -14.34 9.94 -16.64
CA ARG A 47 -13.41 8.81 -16.76
C ARG A 47 -11.95 9.26 -16.84
N GLU A 48 -11.64 10.34 -17.55
CA GLU A 48 -10.27 10.88 -17.57
C GLU A 48 -9.79 11.23 -16.15
N SER A 49 -10.62 11.95 -15.39
CA SER A 49 -10.34 12.26 -13.98
C SER A 49 -10.19 10.99 -13.12
N THR A 50 -11.01 9.97 -13.37
CA THR A 50 -10.93 8.67 -12.67
C THR A 50 -9.63 7.92 -13.00
N ILE A 51 -9.22 7.91 -14.28
CA ILE A 51 -7.97 7.30 -14.75
C ILE A 51 -6.77 7.98 -14.09
N GLU A 52 -6.73 9.31 -14.06
CA GLU A 52 -5.66 10.06 -13.41
C GLU A 52 -5.62 9.81 -11.89
N THR A 53 -6.80 9.71 -11.25
CA THR A 53 -6.90 9.37 -9.82
C THR A 53 -6.28 8.00 -9.54
N TYR A 54 -6.60 6.98 -10.34
CA TYR A 54 -6.02 5.64 -10.17
C TYR A 54 -4.51 5.62 -10.40
N LYS A 55 -4.00 6.37 -11.38
CA LYS A 55 -2.55 6.50 -11.59
C LYS A 55 -1.84 7.09 -10.37
N VAL A 56 -2.40 8.15 -9.78
CA VAL A 56 -1.86 8.75 -8.55
C VAL A 56 -1.90 7.75 -7.40
N MET A 57 -3.04 7.08 -7.19
CA MET A 57 -3.17 6.08 -6.13
C MET A 57 -2.16 4.94 -6.25
N ILE A 58 -1.92 4.42 -7.47
CA ILE A 58 -0.91 3.39 -7.74
C ILE A 58 0.48 3.91 -7.37
N LYS A 59 0.84 5.13 -7.81
CA LYS A 59 2.14 5.73 -7.51
C LYS A 59 2.37 5.87 -6.01
N ASP A 60 1.38 6.37 -5.27
CA ASP A 60 1.49 6.53 -3.82
C ASP A 60 1.70 5.18 -3.12
N ARG A 61 1.04 4.12 -3.60
CA ARG A 61 1.18 2.76 -3.04
C ARG A 61 2.52 2.12 -3.40
N GLN A 62 3.07 2.41 -4.57
CA GLN A 62 4.43 2.01 -4.94
C GLN A 62 5.48 2.69 -4.03
N VAL A 63 5.29 3.97 -3.70
CA VAL A 63 6.15 4.67 -2.73
C VAL A 63 6.05 4.03 -1.34
N LEU A 64 4.83 3.75 -0.87
CA LEU A 64 4.63 3.04 0.40
C LEU A 64 5.29 1.66 0.41
N LEU A 65 5.18 0.90 -0.69
CA LEU A 65 5.83 -0.40 -0.82
C LEU A 65 7.36 -0.29 -0.72
N ALA A 66 7.96 0.71 -1.38
CA ALA A 66 9.39 0.95 -1.30
C ALA A 66 9.85 1.24 0.15
N GLN A 67 9.10 2.06 0.88
CA GLN A 67 9.37 2.35 2.29
C GLN A 67 9.27 1.10 3.18
N ILE A 68 8.28 0.24 2.95
CA ILE A 68 8.14 -1.03 3.69
C ILE A 68 9.33 -1.95 3.42
N LEU A 69 9.78 -2.04 2.16
CA LEU A 69 10.92 -2.86 1.78
C LEU A 69 12.23 -2.35 2.38
N GLU A 70 12.44 -1.03 2.38
CA GLU A 70 13.60 -0.38 3.01
C GLU A 70 13.63 -0.67 4.52
N GLN A 71 12.52 -0.46 5.23
CA GLN A 71 12.40 -0.78 6.65
C GLN A 71 12.66 -2.27 6.93
N SER A 72 12.13 -3.16 6.09
CA SER A 72 12.33 -4.60 6.25
C SER A 72 13.82 -5.00 6.15
N GLN A 73 14.56 -4.36 5.25
CA GLN A 73 16.01 -4.56 5.11
C GLN A 73 16.79 -4.03 6.31
N GLU A 74 16.42 -2.86 6.84
CA GLU A 74 17.04 -2.27 8.04
C GLU A 74 16.85 -3.18 9.27
N PHE A 75 15.65 -3.72 9.47
CA PHE A 75 15.39 -4.67 10.56
C PHE A 75 16.18 -5.97 10.41
N ALA A 76 16.29 -6.51 9.20
CA ALA A 76 17.08 -7.72 8.95
C ALA A 76 18.59 -7.49 9.17
N GLY A 77 19.10 -6.32 8.80
CA GLY A 77 20.50 -5.93 9.02
C GLY A 77 20.86 -5.74 10.49
N GLN A 78 19.93 -5.24 11.31
CA GLN A 78 20.13 -5.06 12.76
C GLN A 78 20.04 -6.38 13.55
N ALA A 79 19.30 -7.38 13.07
CA ALA A 79 19.18 -8.69 13.73
C ALA A 79 20.40 -9.60 13.51
N ALA A 80 21.28 -9.28 12.56
CA ALA A 80 22.48 -10.05 12.23
C ALA A 80 23.78 -9.42 12.80
N GLY A 81 23.67 -8.31 13.53
CA GLY A 81 24.79 -7.56 14.13
C GLY A 81 24.97 -7.79 15.62
#